data_AF-A0A318SGH1-F1
#
_entry.id   AF-A0A318SGH1-F1
#
_cell.length_a   1.000
_cell.length_b   1.000
_cell.length_c   1.000
_cell.angle_alpha   90.00
_cell.angle_beta   90.00
_cell.angle_gamma   90.00
#
_symmetry.space_group_name_H-M   'P 1'
#
loop_
_entity.id
_entity.type
_entity.pdbx_description
1 polymer ?
#
loop_
_entity_poly.entity_id
_entity_poly.type
_entity_poly.pdbx_seq_one_letter_code
_entity_poly.pdbx_strand_id
1 'polypeptide(L)'
;MEKKGERGFELDAHLAFAQPASREDAERFVAAWGLRPTYYAVNADGSGDVRAVRLTGTKDADDVRTLLQMGLEGGTLRSAEVGLRGFLRSPTGSTDYVPWKRNKILRKDAWNEVAFEEGVKYVLE
;
A
#
# COMPACT_ATOMS: atom_id res chain seq x y z
N MET A 1 -3.86 20.08 -7.66
CA MET A 1 -4.56 20.76 -6.55
C MET A 1 -5.78 19.93 -6.24
N GLU A 2 -5.74 19.12 -5.19
CA GLU A 2 -6.79 18.12 -4.88
C GLU A 2 -8.07 18.82 -4.39
N LYS A 3 -9.22 18.48 -4.97
CA LYS A 3 -10.50 19.14 -4.69
C LYS A 3 -11.11 18.60 -3.38
N LYS A 4 -11.59 19.53 -2.57
CA LYS A 4 -12.22 19.28 -1.26
C LYS A 4 -13.65 18.78 -1.46
N GLY A 5 -14.09 17.80 -0.67
CA GLY A 5 -15.48 17.28 -0.72
C GLY A 5 -15.74 16.20 -1.78
N GLU A 6 -14.70 15.59 -2.37
CA GLU A 6 -14.86 14.60 -3.44
C GLU A 6 -14.82 13.15 -2.93
N ARG A 7 -15.64 12.32 -3.57
CA ARG A 7 -15.56 10.85 -3.55
C ARG A 7 -14.60 10.41 -4.64
N GLY A 8 -13.79 9.41 -4.36
CA GLY A 8 -12.90 8.84 -5.35
C GLY A 8 -12.31 7.52 -4.91
N PHE A 9 -11.38 7.03 -5.72
CA PHE A 9 -10.56 5.88 -5.40
C PHE A 9 -9.09 6.29 -5.50
N GLU A 10 -8.27 5.79 -4.58
CA GLU A 10 -6.81 5.91 -4.68
C GLU A 10 -6.18 4.56 -4.32
N LEU A 11 -4.91 4.37 -4.71
CA LEU A 11 -4.17 3.21 -4.28
C LEU A 11 -4.06 3.22 -2.75
N ASP A 12 -4.35 2.07 -2.13
CA ASP A 12 -4.05 1.76 -0.75
C ASP A 12 -3.27 0.44 -0.75
N ALA A 13 -1.98 0.52 -0.42
CA ALA A 13 -1.09 -0.63 -0.38
C ALA A 13 -0.50 -0.79 1.02
N HIS A 14 -0.64 -1.96 1.63
CA HIS A 14 0.00 -2.33 2.87
C HIS A 14 1.06 -3.39 2.59
N LEU A 15 2.32 -3.01 2.76
CA LEU A 15 3.48 -3.83 2.44
C LEU A 15 4.11 -4.33 3.74
N ALA A 16 4.18 -5.65 3.93
CA ALA A 16 4.81 -6.26 5.08
C ALA A 16 6.23 -6.72 4.72
N PHE A 17 7.24 -6.21 5.43
CA PHE A 17 8.62 -6.60 5.18
C PHE A 17 8.88 -8.05 5.61
N ALA A 18 9.77 -8.74 4.90
CA ALA A 18 10.19 -10.11 5.23
C ALA A 18 10.92 -10.19 6.57
N GLN A 19 11.73 -9.18 6.86
CA GLN A 19 12.33 -8.90 8.15
C GLN A 19 12.07 -7.42 8.47
N PRO A 20 11.90 -7.02 9.75
CA PRO A 20 11.82 -5.61 10.10
C PRO A 20 12.99 -4.82 9.49
N ALA A 21 12.68 -3.71 8.83
CA ALA A 21 13.66 -2.86 8.17
C ALA A 21 14.00 -1.66 9.07
N SER A 22 15.24 -1.18 9.01
CA SER A 22 15.56 0.12 9.61
C SER A 22 14.67 1.20 9.00
N ARG A 23 14.44 2.29 9.73
CA ARG A 23 13.61 3.40 9.23
C ARG A 23 14.15 3.97 7.91
N GLU A 24 15.47 4.10 7.80
CA GLU A 24 16.14 4.59 6.60
C GLU A 24 15.98 3.65 5.41
N ASP A 25 16.14 2.35 5.62
CA ASP A 25 15.96 1.36 4.54
C ASP A 25 14.51 1.28 4.08
N ALA A 26 13.56 1.36 5.02
CA ALA A 26 12.14 1.46 4.69
C ALA A 26 11.84 2.72 3.85
N GLU A 27 12.41 3.87 4.22
CA GLU A 27 12.27 5.13 3.46
C GLU A 27 12.84 5.03 2.04
N ARG A 28 14.02 4.42 1.89
CA ARG A 28 14.63 4.16 0.57
C ARG A 28 13.78 3.22 -0.29
N PHE A 29 13.23 2.16 0.31
CA PHE A 29 12.34 1.23 -0.37
C PHE A 29 11.07 1.92 -0.87
N VAL A 30 10.43 2.75 -0.04
CA VAL A 30 9.17 3.41 -0.43
C VAL A 30 9.36 4.61 -1.35
N ALA A 31 10.56 5.17 -1.44
CA ALA A 31 10.84 6.31 -2.32
C ALA A 31 10.46 6.01 -3.79
N ALA A 32 10.69 4.78 -4.26
CA ALA A 32 10.33 4.35 -5.62
C ALA A 32 8.81 4.33 -5.87
N TRP A 33 8.00 4.29 -4.81
CA TRP A 33 6.55 4.32 -4.92
C TRP A 33 6.02 5.73 -5.17
N GLY A 34 6.67 6.78 -4.65
CA GLY A 34 6.18 8.16 -4.79
C GLY A 34 4.80 8.38 -4.15
N LEU A 35 4.44 7.56 -3.15
CA LEU A 35 3.16 7.60 -2.44
C LEU A 35 3.35 8.09 -1.01
N ARG A 36 2.26 8.50 -0.35
CA ARG A 36 2.30 8.93 1.05
C ARG A 36 2.48 7.74 1.99
N PRO A 37 3.59 7.65 2.75
CA PRO A 37 3.84 6.52 3.63
C PRO A 37 3.26 6.74 5.03
N THR A 38 2.80 5.65 5.63
CA THR A 38 2.52 5.51 7.06
C THR A 38 3.26 4.27 7.55
N TYR A 39 4.25 4.46 8.42
CA TYR A 39 5.12 3.38 8.89
C TYR A 39 4.56 2.73 10.15
N TYR A 40 4.66 1.41 10.21
CA TYR A 40 4.30 0.62 11.39
C TYR A 40 5.57 -0.03 11.94
N ALA A 41 5.97 0.41 13.13
CA ALA A 41 7.12 -0.14 13.82
C ALA A 41 6.79 -1.49 14.50
N VAL A 42 7.84 -2.20 14.91
CA VAL A 42 7.72 -3.43 15.72
C VAL A 42 7.14 -3.11 17.10
N ASN A 43 7.59 -2.02 17.73
CA ASN A 43 7.10 -1.64 19.05
C ASN A 43 5.81 -0.82 18.93
N ALA A 44 4.90 -1.00 19.89
CA ALA A 44 3.60 -0.34 19.90
C ALA A 44 3.68 1.19 20.11
N ASP A 45 4.78 1.67 20.69
CA ASP A 45 5.08 3.10 20.85
C ASP A 45 5.59 3.77 19.55
N GLY A 46 5.69 3.01 18.46
CA GLY A 46 6.19 3.49 17.17
C GLY A 46 7.71 3.53 17.06
N SER A 47 8.44 3.03 18.06
CA SER A 47 9.91 2.93 18.04
C SER A 47 10.41 1.62 17.42
N GLY A 48 11.69 1.61 17.05
CA GLY A 48 12.37 0.43 16.49
C GLY A 48 12.17 0.26 14.99
N ASP A 49 12.51 -0.92 14.50
CA ASP A 49 12.45 -1.25 13.08
C ASP A 49 11.01 -1.28 12.56
N VAL A 50 10.86 -0.99 11.27
CA VAL A 50 9.59 -0.95 10.55
C VAL A 50 9.23 -2.36 10.09
N ARG A 51 8.12 -2.89 10.60
CA ARG A 51 7.60 -4.20 10.17
C ARG A 51 6.74 -4.12 8.91
N ALA A 52 6.10 -2.97 8.68
CA ALA A 52 5.22 -2.76 7.55
C ALA A 52 5.06 -1.28 7.24
N VAL A 53 4.63 -0.97 6.01
CA VAL A 53 4.30 0.38 5.58
C VAL A 53 3.00 0.38 4.79
N ARG A 54 2.14 1.36 5.07
CA ARG A 54 0.97 1.66 4.25
C ARG A 54 1.27 2.84 3.34
N LEU A 55 0.98 2.69 2.06
CA LEU A 55 1.20 3.67 1.01
C LEU A 55 -0.16 4.07 0.42
N THR A 56 -0.42 5.38 0.33
CA THR A 56 -1.67 5.90 -0.22
C THR A 56 -1.43 6.98 -1.27
N GLY A 57 -2.27 7.01 -2.31
CA GLY A 57 -2.26 8.03 -3.35
C GLY A 57 -2.46 7.47 -4.76
N THR A 58 -2.12 8.26 -5.78
CA THR A 58 -2.29 7.88 -7.19
C THR A 58 -0.99 7.34 -7.76
N LYS A 59 -1.03 6.18 -8.41
CA LYS A 59 0.07 5.62 -9.19
C LYS A 59 -0.46 4.80 -10.35
N ASP A 60 0.34 4.70 -11.41
CA ASP A 60 0.03 3.83 -12.55
C ASP A 60 0.00 2.35 -12.14
N ALA A 61 -0.87 1.56 -12.77
CA ALA A 61 -1.08 0.16 -12.43
C ALA A 61 0.14 -0.72 -12.77
N ASP A 62 0.83 -0.46 -13.88
CA ASP A 62 1.98 -1.23 -14.32
C ASP A 62 3.21 -0.91 -13.48
N ASP A 63 3.36 0.35 -13.07
CA ASP A 63 4.34 0.77 -12.06
C ASP A 63 4.14 -0.01 -10.75
N VAL A 64 2.90 -0.09 -10.25
CA VAL A 64 2.61 -0.80 -8.99
C VAL A 64 2.92 -2.28 -9.14
N ARG A 65 2.54 -2.93 -10.25
CA ARG A 65 2.87 -4.34 -10.51
C ARG A 65 4.37 -4.57 -10.52
N THR A 66 5.13 -3.70 -11.18
CA THR A 66 6.60 -3.78 -11.23
C THR A 66 7.21 -3.66 -9.82
N LEU A 67 6.73 -2.72 -9.01
CA LEU A 67 7.21 -2.55 -7.63
C LEU A 67 6.82 -3.72 -6.72
N LEU A 68 5.63 -4.31 -6.90
CA LEU A 68 5.21 -5.52 -6.21
C LEU A 68 6.10 -6.70 -6.58
N GLN A 69 6.37 -6.90 -7.88
CA GLN A 69 7.30 -7.92 -8.35
C GLN A 69 8.66 -7.78 -7.65
N MET A 70 9.28 -6.61 -7.75
CA MET A 70 10.60 -6.35 -7.16
C MET A 70 10.60 -6.61 -5.65
N GLY A 71 9.56 -6.19 -4.93
CA GLY A 71 9.46 -6.38 -3.50
C GLY A 71 9.24 -7.84 -3.08
N LEU A 72 8.35 -8.55 -3.77
CA LEU A 72 7.93 -9.91 -3.41
C LEU A 72 8.93 -10.97 -3.89
N GLU A 73 9.37 -10.90 -5.15
CA GLU A 73 10.35 -11.82 -5.73
C GLU A 73 11.77 -11.53 -5.23
N GLY A 74 12.10 -10.25 -5.01
CA GLY A 74 13.39 -9.85 -4.42
C GLY A 74 13.54 -10.20 -2.94
N GLY A 75 12.48 -10.71 -2.29
CA GLY A 75 12.51 -11.16 -0.90
C GLY A 75 12.41 -10.04 0.15
N THR A 76 12.31 -8.77 -0.27
CA THR A 76 12.14 -7.63 0.64
C THR A 76 10.80 -7.68 1.38
N LEU A 77 9.74 -8.09 0.68
CA LEU A 77 8.40 -8.21 1.22
C LEU A 77 8.05 -9.66 1.52
N ARG A 78 7.44 -9.90 2.69
CA ARG A 78 6.78 -11.17 3.00
C ARG A 78 5.48 -11.32 2.24
N SER A 79 4.66 -10.27 2.30
CA SER A 79 3.31 -10.20 1.74
C SER A 79 2.95 -8.76 1.40
N ALA A 80 1.93 -8.59 0.58
CA ALA A 80 1.38 -7.29 0.23
C ALA A 80 -0.14 -7.34 0.17
N GLU A 81 -0.80 -6.31 0.69
CA GLU A 81 -2.20 -6.04 0.43
C GLU A 81 -2.28 -4.78 -0.45
N VAL A 82 -3.02 -4.81 -1.55
CA VAL A 82 -3.05 -3.70 -2.51
C VAL A 82 -4.40 -3.59 -3.18
N GLY A 83 -4.87 -2.38 -3.43
CA GLY A 83 -6.10 -2.17 -4.18
C GLY A 83 -6.45 -0.69 -4.36
N LEU A 84 -7.49 -0.43 -5.17
CA LEU A 84 -8.09 0.89 -5.26
C LEU A 84 -9.15 1.04 -4.17
N ARG A 85 -8.85 1.80 -3.13
CA ARG A 85 -9.76 2.00 -2.01
C ARG A 85 -10.57 3.27 -2.22
N GLY A 86 -11.88 3.14 -2.03
CA GLY A 86 -12.77 4.29 -2.05
C GLY A 86 -12.49 5.21 -0.86
N PHE A 87 -12.64 6.51 -1.05
CA PHE A 87 -12.52 7.49 0.01
C PHE A 87 -13.57 8.59 -0.09
N LEU A 88 -13.78 9.26 1.04
CA LEU A 88 -14.51 10.51 1.18
C LEU A 88 -13.52 11.55 1.71
N ARG A 89 -13.17 12.56 0.90
CA ARG A 89 -12.32 13.67 1.36
C ARG A 89 -13.20 14.74 1.99
N SER A 90 -12.98 15.00 3.28
CA SER A 90 -13.67 16.07 3.97
C SER A 90 -13.28 17.44 3.40
N PRO A 91 -14.11 18.48 3.58
CA PRO A 91 -13.73 19.85 3.23
C PRO A 91 -12.49 20.36 3.98
N THR A 92 -12.18 19.77 5.14
CA THR A 92 -11.03 20.08 6.00
C THR A 92 -9.77 19.30 5.63
N GLY A 93 -9.83 18.39 4.64
CA GLY A 93 -8.68 17.63 4.13
C GLY A 93 -8.46 16.25 4.79
N SER A 94 -9.33 15.85 5.73
CA SER A 94 -9.33 14.48 6.27
C SER A 94 -9.82 13.50 5.21
N THR A 95 -9.23 12.30 5.17
CA THR A 95 -9.63 11.25 4.22
C THR A 95 -10.26 10.10 4.99
N ASP A 96 -11.57 9.92 4.83
CA ASP A 96 -12.30 8.78 5.38
C ASP A 96 -12.36 7.67 4.35
N TYR A 97 -11.63 6.58 4.59
CA TYR A 97 -11.62 5.45 3.68
C TYR A 97 -12.84 4.56 3.88
N VAL A 98 -13.49 4.21 2.78
CA VAL A 98 -14.64 3.30 2.80
C VAL A 98 -14.18 1.84 3.03
N PRO A 99 -15.07 0.97 3.53
CA PRO A 99 -14.79 -0.47 3.59
C PRO A 99 -14.53 -1.05 2.20
N TRP A 100 -13.65 -2.06 2.13
CA TRP A 100 -13.45 -2.85 0.92
C TRP A 100 -14.74 -3.58 0.56
N LYS A 101 -15.08 -3.63 -0.73
CA LYS A 101 -16.22 -4.41 -1.23
C LYS A 101 -15.95 -5.91 -1.12
N ARG A 102 -14.70 -6.32 -1.41
CA ARG A 102 -14.25 -7.72 -1.32
C ARG A 102 -12.73 -7.80 -1.22
N ASN A 103 -12.25 -8.95 -0.76
CA ASN A 103 -10.85 -9.34 -0.81
C ASN A 103 -10.65 -10.47 -1.83
N LYS A 104 -9.57 -10.43 -2.60
CA LYS A 104 -9.11 -11.52 -3.46
C LYS A 104 -7.74 -11.98 -2.95
N ILE A 105 -7.64 -13.24 -2.54
CA ILE A 105 -6.37 -13.82 -2.12
C ILE A 105 -5.67 -14.35 -3.37
N LEU A 106 -4.41 -14.01 -3.52
CA LEU A 106 -3.52 -14.43 -4.58
C LEU A 106 -2.29 -15.06 -3.95
N ARG A 107 -1.65 -15.96 -4.70
CA ARG A 107 -0.31 -16.41 -4.34
C ARG A 107 0.65 -15.23 -4.38
N LYS A 108 1.67 -15.27 -3.52
CA LYS A 108 2.76 -14.29 -3.50
C LYS A 108 3.39 -13.99 -4.87
N ASP A 109 3.52 -15.00 -5.74
CA ASP A 109 4.11 -14.89 -7.08
C ASP A 109 3.14 -14.40 -8.17
N ALA A 110 1.84 -14.28 -7.87
CA ALA A 110 0.80 -13.85 -8.81
C ALA A 110 0.59 -12.32 -8.81
N TRP A 111 1.66 -11.53 -8.69
CA TRP A 111 1.60 -10.05 -8.63
C TRP A 111 1.03 -9.42 -9.90
N ASN A 112 1.15 -10.10 -11.04
CA ASN A 112 0.59 -9.69 -12.32
C ASN A 112 -0.94 -9.85 -12.40
N GLU A 113 -1.57 -10.63 -11.50
CA GLU A 113 -3.02 -10.80 -11.44
C GLU A 113 -3.76 -9.68 -10.68
N VAL A 114 -3.03 -8.72 -10.13
CA VAL A 114 -3.62 -7.54 -9.48
C VAL A 114 -4.27 -6.65 -10.56
N ALA A 115 -5.60 -6.66 -10.61
CA ALA A 115 -6.36 -5.98 -11.65
C ALA A 115 -6.80 -4.55 -11.28
N PHE A 116 -6.57 -4.11 -10.04
CA PHE A 116 -6.93 -2.76 -9.53
C PHE A 116 -8.41 -2.41 -9.70
N GLU A 117 -9.30 -3.37 -9.49
CA GLU A 117 -10.74 -3.11 -9.47
C GLU A 117 -11.13 -2.22 -8.27
N GLU A 118 -12.05 -1.29 -8.52
CA GLU A 118 -12.53 -0.35 -7.50
C GLU A 118 -13.19 -1.04 -6.30
N GLY A 119 -12.59 -0.85 -5.12
CA GLY A 119 -13.05 -1.43 -3.86
C GLY A 119 -12.65 -2.89 -3.66
N VAL A 120 -11.76 -3.44 -4.50
CA VAL A 120 -11.20 -4.78 -4.32
C VAL A 120 -9.81 -4.68 -3.71
N LYS A 121 -9.59 -5.41 -2.61
CA LYS A 121 -8.25 -5.60 -2.03
C LYS A 121 -7.67 -6.94 -2.48
N TYR A 122 -6.51 -6.91 -3.11
CA TYR A 122 -5.75 -8.10 -3.45
C TYR A 122 -4.74 -8.36 -2.33
N VAL A 123 -4.72 -9.58 -1.80
CA VAL A 123 -3.79 -10.00 -0.74
C VAL A 123 -2.85 -11.04 -1.35
N LEU A 124 -1.57 -10.72 -1.38
CA LEU A 124 -0.50 -11.56 -1.92
C LEU A 124 0.30 -12.15 -0.76
N GLU A 125 0.11 -13.44 -0.50
CA GLU A 125 0.75 -14.19 0.59
C GLU A 125 1.14 -15.62 0.20
#